data_AF-A0A843THW7-F1
#
_entry.id   AF-A0A843THW7-F1
#
_cell.length_a   1.000
_cell.length_b   1.000
_cell.length_c   1.000
_cell.angle_alpha   90.00
_cell.angle_beta   90.00
_cell.angle_gamma   90.00
#
_symmetry.space_group_name_H-M   'P 1'
#
loop_
_entity.id
_entity.type
_entity.pdbx_description
1 polymer ?
#
loop_
_entity_poly.entity_id
_entity_poly.type
_entity_poly.pdbx_seq_one_letter_code
_entity_poly.pdbx_strand_id
1 'polypeptide(L)'
;MSVVQTGTPAKIKQKEKEKERKKKREGEYFSAFDNRHRHIGAFENIEQPSVIICKQDLLVPSLLSKGIEFSPSTLEVVPGSPIPPMLTRIANGVSQVLNLFQDKAFTCEYKYDGQRAQIHRLTAGSIRVFSRNMGETTSKFPDLVKLISEACKPDVSTFILDAEIVAVDRKNGNRLMAFQQLSSRERGSRDSGVLLGSIKFKSLATTGQ
;
A
#
# COMPACT_ATOMS: atom_id res chain seq x y z
N MET A 1 82.16 7.01 5.33
CA MET A 1 81.56 5.65 5.31
C MET A 1 80.21 5.72 6.00
N SER A 2 79.13 5.61 5.24
CA SER A 2 77.78 5.32 5.74
C SER A 2 77.11 4.40 4.73
N VAL A 3 76.70 3.25 5.24
CA VAL A 3 76.32 2.04 4.49
C VAL A 3 74.94 2.23 3.87
N VAL A 4 74.85 2.23 2.54
CA VAL A 4 73.57 2.07 1.83
C VAL A 4 73.13 0.62 2.00
N GLN A 5 72.17 0.36 2.89
CA GLN A 5 71.55 -0.96 3.01
C GLN A 5 70.67 -1.22 1.77
N THR A 6 71.23 -1.87 0.76
CA THR A 6 70.46 -2.49 -0.31
C THR A 6 69.72 -3.70 0.26
N GLY A 7 68.39 -3.58 0.39
CA GLY A 7 67.53 -4.68 0.85
C GLY A 7 67.66 -5.89 -0.07
N THR A 8 67.85 -7.07 0.52
CA THR A 8 67.96 -8.35 -0.18
C THR A 8 66.69 -8.66 -0.99
N PRO A 9 66.80 -9.22 -2.23
CA PRO A 9 65.67 -9.43 -3.15
C PRO A 9 64.53 -10.31 -2.60
N ALA A 10 64.79 -11.10 -1.55
CA ALA A 10 63.79 -11.89 -0.85
C ALA A 10 62.74 -11.05 -0.09
N LYS A 11 63.13 -9.89 0.48
CA LYS A 11 62.22 -9.03 1.25
C LYS A 11 61.25 -8.24 0.35
N ILE A 12 61.65 -7.95 -0.89
CA ILE A 12 60.82 -7.25 -1.89
C ILE A 12 59.73 -8.20 -2.41
N LYS A 13 60.07 -9.45 -2.75
CA LYS A 13 59.11 -10.48 -3.20
C LYS A 13 58.07 -10.84 -2.13
N GLN A 14 58.42 -10.80 -0.85
CA GLN A 14 57.47 -11.01 0.25
C GLN A 14 56.47 -9.85 0.37
N LYS A 15 56.93 -8.60 0.26
CA LYS A 15 56.05 -7.41 0.27
C LYS A 15 55.10 -7.36 -0.92
N GLU A 16 55.53 -7.81 -2.11
CA GLU A 16 54.68 -7.90 -3.29
C GLU A 16 53.60 -8.98 -3.15
N LYS A 17 53.95 -10.19 -2.67
CA LYS A 17 52.97 -11.25 -2.38
C LYS A 17 51.94 -10.84 -1.33
N GLU A 18 52.33 -10.05 -0.34
CA GLU A 18 51.43 -9.56 0.70
C GLU A 18 50.46 -8.49 0.17
N LYS A 19 50.94 -7.60 -0.72
CA LYS A 19 50.07 -6.64 -1.44
C LYS A 19 49.05 -7.34 -2.34
N GLU A 20 49.46 -8.37 -3.06
CA GLU A 20 48.56 -9.15 -3.92
C GLU A 20 47.49 -9.91 -3.12
N ARG A 21 47.87 -10.47 -1.95
CA ARG A 21 46.95 -11.08 -0.99
C ARG A 21 45.99 -10.09 -0.33
N LYS A 22 46.37 -8.82 -0.15
CA LYS A 22 45.46 -7.77 0.31
C LYS A 22 44.47 -7.37 -0.78
N LYS A 23 44.94 -7.22 -2.02
CA LYS A 23 44.08 -6.87 -3.18
C LYS A 23 43.05 -7.96 -3.49
N LYS A 24 43.41 -9.24 -3.37
CA LYS A 24 42.44 -10.35 -3.47
C LYS A 24 41.39 -10.33 -2.34
N ARG A 25 41.81 -10.07 -1.09
CA ARG A 25 40.89 -9.97 0.03
C ARG A 25 39.95 -8.76 -0.09
N GLU A 26 40.44 -7.62 -0.56
CA GLU A 26 39.59 -6.46 -0.84
C GLU A 26 38.59 -6.74 -1.98
N GLY A 27 39.00 -7.43 -3.04
CA GLY A 27 38.09 -7.86 -4.11
C GLY A 27 37.03 -8.86 -3.66
N GLU A 28 37.37 -9.81 -2.79
CA GLU A 28 36.42 -10.76 -2.17
C GLU A 28 35.45 -10.07 -1.20
N TYR A 29 35.93 -9.08 -0.44
CA TYR A 29 35.06 -8.26 0.41
C TYR A 29 34.11 -7.40 -0.42
N PHE A 30 34.58 -6.84 -1.54
CA PHE A 30 33.76 -6.03 -2.44
C PHE A 30 32.70 -6.87 -3.16
N SER A 31 33.06 -8.09 -3.61
CA SER A 31 32.09 -9.02 -4.20
C SER A 31 31.09 -9.55 -3.17
N ALA A 32 31.51 -9.79 -1.92
CA ALA A 32 30.62 -10.15 -0.82
C ALA A 32 29.72 -8.99 -0.35
N PHE A 33 30.17 -7.74 -0.51
CA PHE A 33 29.37 -6.53 -0.25
C PHE A 33 28.33 -6.31 -1.35
N ASP A 34 28.71 -6.51 -2.62
CA ASP A 34 27.83 -6.42 -3.78
C ASP A 34 26.79 -7.57 -3.81
N ASN A 35 27.18 -8.79 -3.44
CA ASN A 35 26.25 -9.90 -3.22
C ASN A 35 25.26 -9.61 -2.07
N ARG A 36 25.71 -8.99 -0.97
CA ARG A 36 24.82 -8.56 0.13
C ARG A 36 23.86 -7.46 -0.29
N HIS A 37 24.29 -6.49 -1.10
CA HIS A 37 23.40 -5.46 -1.65
C HIS A 37 22.38 -6.06 -2.63
N ARG A 38 22.77 -7.05 -3.44
CA ARG A 38 21.82 -7.81 -4.28
C ARG A 38 20.78 -8.54 -3.45
N HIS A 39 21.15 -9.11 -2.30
CA HIS A 39 20.19 -9.73 -1.39
C HIS A 39 19.29 -8.69 -0.70
N ILE A 40 19.82 -7.55 -0.25
CA ILE A 40 19.01 -6.48 0.36
C ILE A 40 18.00 -5.91 -0.65
N GLY A 41 18.46 -5.62 -1.88
CA GLY A 41 17.57 -5.17 -2.97
C GLY A 41 16.54 -6.23 -3.36
N ALA A 42 16.91 -7.52 -3.35
CA ALA A 42 15.95 -8.61 -3.56
C ALA A 42 14.87 -8.69 -2.46
N PHE A 43 15.22 -8.40 -1.20
CA PHE A 43 14.24 -8.33 -0.10
C PHE A 43 13.31 -7.12 -0.23
N GLU A 44 13.84 -5.95 -0.58
CA GLU A 44 13.04 -4.74 -0.82
C GLU A 44 12.10 -4.90 -2.03
N ASN A 45 12.57 -5.61 -3.07
CA ASN A 45 11.77 -6.03 -4.22
C ASN A 45 10.67 -7.05 -3.87
N ILE A 46 10.67 -7.66 -2.68
CA ILE A 46 9.61 -8.57 -2.23
C ILE A 46 8.63 -7.86 -1.30
N GLU A 47 9.11 -6.92 -0.46
CA GLU A 47 8.24 -6.19 0.47
C GLU A 47 7.23 -5.29 -0.27
N GLN A 48 7.68 -4.48 -1.24
CA GLN A 48 6.80 -3.58 -2.01
C GLN A 48 5.63 -4.31 -2.69
N PRO A 49 5.84 -5.40 -3.45
CA PRO A 49 4.73 -6.12 -4.07
C PRO A 49 3.89 -6.92 -3.09
N SER A 50 4.41 -7.32 -1.93
CA SER A 50 3.59 -7.92 -0.87
C SER A 50 2.58 -6.93 -0.28
N VAL A 51 2.93 -5.63 -0.28
CA VAL A 51 2.01 -4.54 0.10
C VAL A 51 0.99 -4.25 -1.01
N ILE A 52 1.33 -4.46 -2.29
CA ILE A 52 0.39 -4.19 -3.39
C ILE A 52 -0.53 -5.39 -3.65
N ILE A 53 -0.04 -6.61 -3.41
CA ILE A 53 -0.75 -7.86 -3.67
C ILE A 53 -0.93 -8.63 -2.36
N CYS A 54 -2.14 -8.55 -1.80
CA CYS A 54 -2.50 -9.34 -0.62
C CYS A 54 -2.65 -10.83 -0.90
N LYS A 55 -2.65 -11.25 -2.16
CA LYS A 55 -2.80 -12.66 -2.53
C LYS A 55 -1.44 -13.29 -2.82
N GLN A 56 -0.93 -14.09 -1.88
CA GLN A 56 0.22 -14.96 -2.10
C GLN A 56 0.08 -15.83 -3.35
N ASP A 57 -1.16 -16.17 -3.73
CA ASP A 57 -1.53 -16.89 -4.95
C ASP A 57 -1.04 -16.21 -6.25
N LEU A 58 -0.80 -14.90 -6.25
CA LEU A 58 -0.33 -14.16 -7.44
C LEU A 58 1.18 -13.88 -7.37
N LEU A 59 1.70 -13.64 -6.16
CA LEU A 59 3.11 -13.35 -5.94
C LEU A 59 3.97 -14.59 -6.20
N VAL A 60 3.60 -15.76 -5.66
CA VAL A 60 4.39 -16.99 -5.77
C VAL A 60 4.55 -17.44 -7.22
N PRO A 61 3.50 -17.52 -8.06
CA PRO A 61 3.68 -17.88 -9.48
C PRO A 61 4.49 -16.85 -10.27
N SER A 62 4.36 -15.56 -9.95
CA SER A 62 5.13 -14.49 -10.60
C SER A 62 6.62 -14.58 -10.27
N LEU A 63 6.95 -14.90 -9.01
CA LEU A 63 8.32 -15.15 -8.58
C LEU A 63 8.88 -16.45 -9.17
N LEU A 64 8.09 -17.53 -9.22
CA LEU A 64 8.52 -18.81 -9.80
C LEU A 64 8.77 -18.71 -11.31
N SER A 65 8.00 -17.90 -12.03
CA SER A 65 8.16 -17.74 -13.48
C SER A 65 9.31 -16.82 -13.86
N LYS A 66 9.52 -15.71 -13.14
CA LYS A 66 10.54 -14.69 -13.48
C LYS A 66 11.84 -14.82 -12.68
N GLY A 67 11.83 -15.55 -11.57
CA GLY A 67 13.01 -15.76 -10.73
C GLY A 67 13.62 -14.44 -10.23
N ILE A 68 14.93 -14.28 -10.43
CA ILE A 68 15.71 -13.11 -9.98
C ILE A 68 15.40 -11.85 -10.81
N GLU A 69 14.87 -12.00 -12.03
CA GLU A 69 14.45 -10.90 -12.90
C GLU A 69 13.05 -10.37 -12.56
N PHE A 70 12.43 -10.91 -11.52
CA PHE A 70 11.16 -10.41 -11.03
C PHE A 70 11.27 -8.94 -10.61
N SER A 71 10.45 -8.10 -11.24
CA SER A 71 10.29 -6.70 -10.85
C SER A 71 8.87 -6.46 -10.32
N PRO A 72 8.74 -5.78 -9.16
CA PRO A 72 7.45 -5.31 -8.63
C PRO A 72 6.65 -4.46 -9.60
N SER A 73 7.32 -3.76 -10.51
CA SER A 73 6.68 -2.91 -11.51
C SER A 73 5.84 -3.68 -12.53
N THR A 74 6.00 -5.01 -12.61
CA THR A 74 5.23 -5.86 -13.50
C THR A 74 3.92 -6.35 -12.89
N LEU A 75 3.68 -6.00 -11.63
CA LEU A 75 2.48 -6.39 -10.90
C LEU A 75 1.45 -5.28 -10.94
N GLU A 76 0.25 -5.65 -11.35
CA GLU A 76 -0.88 -4.74 -11.42
C GLU A 76 -1.88 -5.04 -10.30
N VAL A 77 -2.49 -3.97 -9.79
CA VAL A 77 -3.59 -4.07 -8.84
C VAL A 77 -4.84 -4.51 -9.58
N VAL A 78 -5.40 -5.64 -9.19
CA VAL A 78 -6.60 -6.20 -9.81
C VAL A 78 -7.82 -6.02 -8.91
N PRO A 79 -8.90 -5.37 -9.38
CA PRO A 79 -10.16 -5.29 -8.64
C PRO A 79 -10.67 -6.67 -8.20
N GLY A 80 -11.06 -6.79 -6.93
CA GLY A 80 -11.43 -8.06 -6.31
C GLY A 80 -10.32 -8.69 -5.45
N SER A 81 -9.09 -8.20 -5.54
CA SER A 81 -8.04 -8.44 -4.54
C SER A 81 -7.94 -7.22 -3.62
N PRO A 82 -8.14 -7.38 -2.30
CA PRO A 82 -8.02 -6.26 -1.38
C PRO A 82 -6.58 -5.73 -1.36
N ILE A 83 -6.44 -4.43 -1.11
CA ILE A 83 -5.17 -3.74 -0.95
C ILE A 83 -5.02 -3.37 0.52
N PRO A 84 -3.84 -3.54 1.15
CA PRO A 84 -3.61 -3.12 2.51
C PRO A 84 -3.92 -1.62 2.64
N PRO A 85 -4.68 -1.23 3.66
CA PRO A 85 -5.05 0.16 3.84
C PRO A 85 -3.83 1.02 4.17
N MET A 86 -3.78 2.23 3.59
CA MET A 86 -2.85 3.25 4.05
C MET A 86 -3.12 3.55 5.54
N LEU A 87 -2.08 3.47 6.36
CA LEU A 87 -2.14 3.78 7.79
C LEU A 87 -1.71 5.23 8.03
N THR A 88 -2.47 5.92 8.89
CA THR A 88 -2.17 7.30 9.27
C THR A 88 -1.17 7.33 10.41
N ARG A 89 -0.17 8.19 10.29
CA ARG A 89 0.73 8.52 11.41
C ARG A 89 0.04 9.51 12.35
N ILE A 90 0.08 9.24 13.65
CA ILE A 90 -0.46 10.14 14.67
C ILE A 90 0.38 11.42 14.73
N ALA A 91 -0.28 12.57 14.75
CA ALA A 91 0.32 13.87 15.00
C ALA A 91 -0.40 14.55 16.15
N ASN A 92 0.36 15.04 17.14
CA ASN A 92 -0.16 15.60 18.39
C ASN A 92 -0.41 17.12 18.30
N GLY A 93 -0.53 17.66 17.08
CA GLY A 93 -0.80 19.08 16.87
C GLY A 93 -0.52 19.55 15.45
N VAL A 94 -1.08 20.70 15.11
CA VAL A 94 -0.98 21.30 13.78
C VAL A 94 0.48 21.60 13.42
N SER A 95 1.28 22.10 14.36
CA SER A 95 2.71 22.40 14.12
C SER A 95 3.50 21.16 13.71
N GLN A 96 3.17 19.99 14.26
CA GLN A 96 3.83 18.74 13.88
C GLN A 96 3.43 18.32 12.46
N VAL A 97 2.17 18.51 12.09
CA VAL A 97 1.67 18.25 10.72
C VAL A 97 2.37 19.18 9.73
N LEU A 98 2.45 20.48 10.03
CA LEU A 98 3.14 21.45 9.17
C LEU A 98 4.63 21.14 9.03
N ASN A 99 5.31 20.71 10.10
CA ASN A 99 6.71 20.30 10.02
C ASN A 99 6.91 19.00 9.22
N LEU A 100 5.92 18.10 9.20
CA LEU A 100 5.98 16.85 8.44
C LEU A 100 5.77 17.09 6.94
N PHE A 101 4.82 17.95 6.58
CA PHE A 101 4.51 18.25 5.18
C PHE A 101 5.38 19.37 4.59
N GLN A 102 5.95 20.24 5.43
CA GLN A 102 6.80 21.37 5.00
C GLN A 102 6.12 22.18 3.90
N ASP A 103 6.82 22.46 2.79
CA ASP A 103 6.31 23.20 1.64
C ASP A 103 5.49 22.33 0.66
N LYS A 104 5.07 21.13 1.06
CA LYS A 104 4.22 20.27 0.22
C LYS A 104 2.75 20.61 0.45
N ALA A 105 2.00 20.74 -0.64
CA ALA A 105 0.55 20.86 -0.57
C ALA A 105 -0.06 19.61 0.09
N PHE A 106 -1.01 19.82 1.00
CA PHE A 106 -1.78 18.76 1.65
C PHE A 106 -3.26 19.15 1.74
N THR A 107 -4.12 18.16 1.85
CA THR A 107 -5.56 18.33 2.05
C THR A 107 -5.96 17.89 3.45
N CYS A 108 -6.99 18.51 4.01
CA CYS A 108 -7.56 18.14 5.29
C CYS A 108 -8.94 17.51 5.05
N GLU A 109 -9.11 16.26 5.46
CA GLU A 109 -10.39 15.56 5.37
C GLU A 109 -10.94 15.28 6.77
N TYR A 110 -12.27 15.25 6.89
CA TYR A 110 -12.90 14.86 8.13
C TYR A 110 -12.61 13.38 8.42
N LYS A 111 -12.09 13.10 9.62
CA LYS A 111 -11.97 11.73 10.10
C LYS A 111 -13.32 11.24 10.59
N TYR A 112 -14.04 10.53 9.74
CA TYR A 112 -15.32 9.91 10.08
C TYR A 112 -15.15 8.75 11.10
N ASP A 113 -16.16 8.55 11.94
CA ASP A 113 -16.24 7.45 12.91
C ASP A 113 -17.15 6.35 12.35
N GLY A 114 -16.58 5.42 11.59
CA GLY A 114 -17.34 4.42 10.86
C GLY A 114 -16.58 3.11 10.68
N GLN A 115 -17.01 2.35 9.67
CA GLN A 115 -16.33 1.16 9.21
C GLN A 115 -15.65 1.45 7.88
N ARG A 116 -14.30 1.44 7.87
CA ARG A 116 -13.52 1.50 6.64
C ARG A 116 -13.91 0.37 5.70
N ALA A 117 -14.16 0.73 4.44
CA ALA A 117 -14.64 -0.15 3.41
C ALA A 117 -13.91 0.14 2.10
N GLN A 118 -13.22 -0.88 1.59
CA GLN A 118 -12.63 -0.85 0.27
C GLN A 118 -13.60 -1.49 -0.72
N ILE A 119 -14.10 -0.71 -1.67
CA ILE A 119 -15.17 -1.12 -2.57
C ILE A 119 -14.58 -1.33 -3.96
N HIS A 120 -14.72 -2.53 -4.48
CA HIS A 120 -14.21 -2.92 -5.79
C HIS A 120 -15.37 -3.19 -6.73
N ARG A 121 -15.33 -2.58 -7.91
CA ARG A 121 -16.16 -3.00 -9.04
C ARG A 121 -15.32 -3.84 -9.99
N LEU A 122 -15.72 -5.09 -10.19
CA LEU A 122 -15.05 -6.03 -11.08
C LEU A 122 -15.52 -5.82 -12.52
N THR A 123 -14.76 -6.33 -13.48
CA THR A 123 -15.07 -6.23 -14.92
C THR A 123 -16.42 -6.85 -15.29
N ALA A 124 -16.86 -7.86 -14.54
CA ALA A 124 -18.17 -8.48 -14.69
C ALA A 124 -19.33 -7.62 -14.15
N GLY A 125 -19.05 -6.43 -13.60
CA GLY A 125 -20.03 -5.54 -13.00
C GLY A 125 -20.37 -5.84 -11.53
N SER A 126 -19.86 -6.93 -10.97
CA SER A 126 -20.07 -7.27 -9.56
C SER A 126 -19.30 -6.33 -8.63
N ILE A 127 -19.91 -6.01 -7.49
CA ILE A 127 -19.32 -5.15 -6.47
C ILE A 127 -18.94 -6.00 -5.26
N ARG A 128 -17.71 -5.83 -4.77
CA ARG A 128 -17.21 -6.47 -3.55
C ARG A 128 -16.75 -5.42 -2.56
N VAL A 129 -17.00 -5.66 -1.28
CA VAL A 129 -16.65 -4.73 -0.19
C VAL A 129 -15.73 -5.44 0.79
N PHE A 130 -14.53 -4.91 0.98
CA PHE A 130 -13.54 -5.44 1.91
C PHE A 130 -13.41 -4.52 3.13
N SER A 131 -13.26 -5.14 4.29
CA SER A 131 -13.00 -4.43 5.55
C SER A 131 -11.54 -4.00 5.66
N ARG A 132 -11.20 -3.23 6.70
CA ARG A 132 -9.82 -2.85 7.05
C ARG A 132 -8.86 -4.04 7.14
N ASN A 133 -9.35 -5.19 7.61
CA ASN A 133 -8.55 -6.41 7.75
C ASN A 133 -8.62 -7.28 6.48
N MET A 134 -9.03 -6.69 5.34
CA MET A 134 -9.11 -7.33 4.02
C MET A 134 -10.13 -8.49 3.92
N GLY A 135 -10.89 -8.74 4.98
CA GLY A 135 -12.00 -9.70 4.97
C GLY A 135 -13.19 -9.14 4.18
N GLU A 136 -13.79 -9.98 3.34
CA GLU A 136 -14.97 -9.61 2.55
C GLU A 136 -16.20 -9.43 3.43
N THR A 137 -16.89 -8.30 3.26
CA THR A 137 -18.07 -7.89 4.01
C THR A 137 -19.24 -7.49 3.11
N THR A 138 -19.19 -7.84 1.82
CA THR A 138 -20.20 -7.53 0.80
C THR A 138 -21.63 -7.86 1.26
N SER A 139 -21.84 -9.03 1.89
CA SER A 139 -23.15 -9.47 2.38
C SER A 139 -23.71 -8.65 3.55
N LYS A 140 -22.86 -7.90 4.27
CA LYS A 140 -23.29 -7.01 5.36
C LYS A 140 -23.93 -5.72 4.83
N PHE A 141 -23.62 -5.32 3.61
CA PHE A 141 -24.01 -4.03 3.03
C PHE A 141 -24.70 -4.16 1.66
N PRO A 142 -25.84 -4.88 1.54
CA PRO A 142 -26.55 -5.03 0.27
C PRO A 142 -27.12 -3.70 -0.26
N ASP A 143 -27.48 -2.79 0.64
CA ASP A 143 -27.87 -1.41 0.37
C ASP A 143 -26.75 -0.60 -0.29
N LEU A 144 -25.52 -0.72 0.21
CA LEU A 144 -24.35 -0.05 -0.37
C LEU A 144 -24.06 -0.57 -1.77
N VAL A 145 -24.11 -1.89 -1.97
CA VAL A 145 -23.90 -2.52 -3.28
C VAL A 145 -24.91 -1.98 -4.30
N LYS A 146 -26.19 -1.92 -3.93
CA LYS A 146 -27.24 -1.37 -4.79
C LYS A 146 -27.01 0.10 -5.12
N LEU A 147 -26.71 0.91 -4.10
CA LEU A 147 -26.46 2.34 -4.24
C LEU A 147 -25.30 2.63 -5.20
N ILE A 148 -24.19 1.90 -5.04
CA ILE A 148 -23.02 2.08 -5.91
C ILE A 148 -23.35 1.63 -7.32
N SER A 149 -24.05 0.50 -7.49
CA SER A 149 -24.49 0.01 -8.80
C SER A 149 -25.35 1.04 -9.54
N GLU A 150 -26.25 1.73 -8.84
CA GLU A 150 -27.12 2.78 -9.40
C GLU A 150 -26.39 4.11 -9.63
N ALA A 151 -25.44 4.48 -8.77
CA ALA A 151 -24.67 5.72 -8.89
C ALA A 151 -23.57 5.65 -9.96
N CYS A 152 -23.17 4.43 -10.35
CA CYS A 152 -22.13 4.21 -11.33
C CYS A 152 -22.56 4.62 -12.74
N LYS A 153 -21.74 5.46 -13.39
CA LYS A 153 -21.88 5.75 -14.81
C LYS A 153 -21.63 4.48 -15.65
N PRO A 154 -22.30 4.34 -16.81
CA PRO A 154 -22.12 3.19 -17.69
C PRO A 154 -20.69 3.08 -18.24
N ASP A 155 -20.00 4.20 -18.43
CA ASP A 155 -18.65 4.25 -19.00
C ASP A 155 -17.55 3.73 -18.06
N VAL A 156 -17.87 3.53 -16.78
CA VAL A 156 -16.90 3.03 -15.80
C VAL A 156 -16.98 1.50 -15.75
N SER A 157 -15.93 0.82 -16.19
CA SER A 157 -15.88 -0.66 -16.22
C SER A 157 -15.45 -1.26 -14.87
N THR A 158 -14.40 -0.70 -14.26
CA THR A 158 -13.84 -1.18 -12.98
C THR A 158 -13.33 -0.02 -12.13
N PHE A 159 -13.26 -0.21 -10.82
CA PHE A 159 -12.60 0.72 -9.90
C PHE A 159 -12.33 0.09 -8.55
N ILE A 160 -11.52 0.78 -7.75
CA ILE A 160 -11.29 0.53 -6.33
C ILE A 160 -11.49 1.86 -5.60
N LEU A 161 -12.38 1.89 -4.60
CA LEU A 161 -12.64 3.05 -3.76
C LEU A 161 -12.25 2.74 -2.32
N ASP A 162 -11.59 3.69 -1.66
CA ASP A 162 -11.40 3.69 -0.20
C ASP A 162 -12.43 4.64 0.40
N ALA A 163 -13.27 4.13 1.29
CA ALA A 163 -14.39 4.87 1.83
C ALA A 163 -14.64 4.52 3.31
N GLU A 164 -15.37 5.40 3.99
CA GLU A 164 -15.87 5.15 5.34
C GLU A 164 -17.39 4.95 5.31
N ILE A 165 -17.88 3.82 5.79
CA ILE A 165 -19.31 3.57 5.99
C ILE A 165 -19.70 4.12 7.36
N VAL A 166 -20.65 5.04 7.41
CA VAL A 166 -21.12 5.67 8.66
C VAL A 166 -22.62 5.46 8.82
N ALA A 167 -23.07 5.19 10.04
CA ALA A 167 -24.50 5.11 10.34
C ALA A 167 -25.12 6.51 10.37
N VAL A 168 -26.31 6.65 9.78
CA VAL A 168 -27.01 7.95 9.66
C VAL A 168 -28.43 7.82 10.16
N ASP A 169 -28.81 8.66 11.12
CA ASP A 169 -30.19 8.78 11.59
C ASP A 169 -30.97 9.71 10.67
N ARG A 170 -31.78 9.11 9.80
CA ARG A 170 -32.59 9.82 8.81
C ARG A 170 -33.86 10.45 9.38
N LYS A 171 -34.31 9.99 10.55
CA LYS A 171 -35.51 10.53 11.20
C LYS A 171 -35.19 11.83 11.91
N ASN A 172 -33.99 11.94 12.48
CA ASN A 172 -33.52 13.11 13.21
C ASN A 172 -32.55 13.97 12.37
N GLY A 173 -32.96 14.35 11.16
CA GLY A 173 -32.23 15.35 10.36
C GLY A 173 -30.94 14.87 9.69
N ASN A 174 -30.80 13.58 9.39
CA ASN A 174 -29.62 12.98 8.76
C ASN A 174 -28.33 13.14 9.59
N ARG A 175 -28.43 12.99 10.91
CA ARG A 175 -27.29 13.09 11.82
C ARG A 175 -26.41 11.83 11.72
N LEU A 176 -25.08 12.03 11.71
CA LEU A 176 -24.13 10.93 11.83
C LEU A 176 -24.23 10.29 13.22
N MET A 177 -24.32 8.97 13.26
CA MET A 177 -24.39 8.17 14.47
C MET A 177 -23.01 7.61 14.84
N ALA A 178 -22.85 7.19 16.10
CA ALA A 178 -21.62 6.58 16.58
C ALA A 178 -21.37 5.21 15.93
N PHE A 179 -20.10 4.82 15.81
CA PHE A 179 -19.70 3.53 15.24
C PHE A 179 -20.39 2.32 15.89
N GLN A 180 -20.68 2.37 17.19
CA GLN A 180 -21.37 1.29 17.90
C GLN A 180 -22.72 0.93 17.26
N GLN A 181 -23.47 1.92 16.77
CA GLN A 181 -24.76 1.73 16.09
C GLN A 181 -24.60 1.05 14.72
N LEU A 182 -23.46 1.26 14.06
CA LEU A 182 -23.12 0.56 12.81
C LEU A 182 -22.67 -0.88 13.09
N SER A 183 -22.00 -1.10 14.22
CA SER A 183 -21.49 -2.43 14.59
C SER A 183 -22.58 -3.42 14.94
N SER A 184 -23.69 -2.95 15.51
CA SER A 184 -24.87 -3.76 15.87
C SER A 184 -25.74 -4.13 14.66
N ARG A 185 -25.41 -3.64 13.46
CA ARG A 185 -26.15 -3.96 12.24
C ARG A 185 -26.08 -5.46 11.95
N GLU A 186 -27.24 -6.10 11.83
CA GLU A 186 -27.36 -7.50 11.46
C GLU A 186 -26.80 -7.77 10.05
N ARG A 187 -26.13 -8.92 9.90
CA ARG A 187 -25.63 -9.38 8.59
C ARG A 187 -26.84 -9.65 7.70
N GLY A 188 -26.99 -8.89 6.62
CA GLY A 188 -28.03 -9.12 5.62
C GLY A 188 -29.44 -8.63 6.00
N SER A 189 -29.58 -7.77 7.02
CA SER A 189 -30.86 -7.13 7.30
C SER A 189 -31.32 -6.31 6.08
N ARG A 190 -32.51 -6.68 5.58
CA ARG A 190 -33.21 -6.12 4.41
C ARG A 190 -33.88 -4.78 4.70
N ASP A 191 -33.71 -4.23 5.89
CA ASP A 191 -34.52 -3.09 6.30
C ASP A 191 -33.91 -1.77 5.82
N SER A 192 -34.74 -1.07 5.06
CA SER A 192 -34.56 0.26 4.47
C SER A 192 -33.54 0.35 3.33
N GLY A 193 -33.96 -0.13 2.15
CA GLY A 193 -33.34 0.25 0.88
C GLY A 193 -33.19 1.76 0.79
N VAL A 194 -31.96 2.23 0.77
CA VAL A 194 -31.63 3.64 0.61
C VAL A 194 -31.93 4.03 -0.84
N LEU A 195 -32.95 4.85 -1.07
CA LEU A 195 -33.20 5.45 -2.37
C LEU A 195 -32.17 6.53 -2.67
N LEU A 196 -31.66 6.56 -3.90
CA LEU A 196 -30.64 7.51 -4.36
C LEU A 196 -31.03 8.98 -4.08
N GLY A 197 -32.33 9.30 -4.16
CA GLY A 197 -32.86 10.64 -3.93
C GLY A 197 -32.69 11.18 -2.50
N SER A 198 -32.39 10.32 -1.52
CA SER A 198 -32.10 10.75 -0.14
C SER A 198 -30.62 11.09 0.09
N ILE A 199 -29.76 10.91 -0.92
CA ILE A 199 -28.32 11.10 -0.80
C ILE A 199 -27.95 12.43 -1.45
N LYS A 200 -27.41 13.36 -0.63
CA LYS A 200 -26.84 14.60 -1.15
C LYS A 200 -25.47 14.30 -1.74
N PHE A 201 -25.38 14.16 -3.06
CA PHE A 201 -24.11 14.22 -3.77
C PHE A 201 -23.62 15.67 -3.77
N LYS A 202 -22.53 15.96 -3.07
CA LYS A 202 -21.80 17.22 -3.21
C LYS A 202 -20.48 16.89 -3.88
N SER A 203 -20.43 17.01 -5.20
CA SER A 203 -19.16 16.95 -5.92
C SER A 203 -18.33 18.15 -5.50
N LEU A 204 -17.25 17.90 -4.76
CA LEU A 204 -16.20 18.90 -4.56
C LEU A 204 -15.40 18.94 -5.86
N ALA A 205 -15.88 19.73 -6.82
CA ALA A 205 -15.07 20.09 -7.97
C ALA A 205 -13.97 21.02 -7.46
N THR A 206 -12.72 20.56 -7.50
CA THR A 206 -11.56 21.42 -7.34
C THR A 206 -11.60 22.42 -8.49
N THR A 207 -12.14 23.61 -8.22
CA THR A 207 -12.05 24.73 -9.15
C THR A 207 -10.61 25.20 -9.08
N GLY A 208 -9.79 24.67 -9.99
CA GLY A 208 -8.44 25.18 -10.19
C GLY A 208 -8.53 26.63 -10.66
N GLN A 209 -8.05 27.54 -9.83
CA GLN A 209 -7.39 28.76 -10.29
C GLN A 209 -5.96 28.41 -10.67
#